data_AF-A0A7W5A7S5-F1
#
_entry.id   AF-A0A7W5A7S5-F1
#
_cell.length_a   1.000
_cell.length_b   1.000
_cell.length_c   1.000
_cell.angle_alpha   90.00
_cell.angle_beta   90.00
_cell.angle_gamma   90.00
#
_symmetry.space_group_name_H-M   'P 1'
#
loop_
_entity.id
_entity.type
_entity.pdbx_description
1 polymer ?
#
loop_
_entity_poly.entity_id
_entity_poly.type
_entity_poly.pdbx_seq_one_letter_code
_entity_poly.pdbx_strand_id
1 'polypeptide(L)'
;MRTTSVIVLSVAVAGQLVGCGDDSDRELLSPDSVSDIKQTYAGDQIPAVGWCREVNIAQSRASSGSKPHAAGVEFRLENGDYVHAIVMGPPSGKSIEDVRADLEKAVDECAAKSNSDQTLEPMSGLEDGMWGYSSSERGATGSEIFDVTPKGYLVAVGVRHEGDGNPSVDVQELIQEAGKNADIYIASRDQDEQ
;
A
#
# COMPACT_ATOMS: atom_id res chain seq x y z
N MET A 1 42.19 17.89 51.04
CA MET A 1 41.58 17.20 49.89
C MET A 1 40.81 18.24 49.10
N ARG A 2 41.31 18.65 47.93
CA ARG A 2 40.67 19.63 47.05
C ARG A 2 40.09 18.86 45.87
N THR A 3 38.77 18.86 45.75
CA THR A 3 38.03 18.20 44.68
C THR A 3 38.05 19.12 43.46
N THR A 4 38.73 18.69 42.39
CA THR A 4 38.77 19.40 41.11
C THR A 4 37.49 19.10 40.34
N SER A 5 36.60 20.09 40.23
CA SER A 5 35.44 20.02 39.35
C SER A 5 35.88 20.29 37.90
N VAL A 6 35.70 19.31 37.02
CA VAL A 6 35.87 19.46 35.57
C VAL A 6 34.56 19.98 35.00
N ILE A 7 34.58 21.17 34.39
CA ILE A 7 33.47 21.73 33.62
C ILE A 7 33.58 21.16 32.20
N VAL A 8 32.61 20.34 31.80
CA VAL A 8 32.45 19.91 30.41
C VAL A 8 31.62 20.97 29.69
N LEU A 9 32.26 21.77 28.83
CA LEU A 9 31.56 22.61 27.86
C LEU A 9 31.10 21.70 26.70
N SER A 10 29.81 21.38 26.68
CA SER A 10 29.17 20.82 25.48
C SER A 10 28.91 21.96 24.51
N VAL A 11 29.69 22.03 23.43
CA VAL A 11 29.38 22.83 22.24
C VAL A 11 28.22 22.13 21.54
N ALA A 12 26.99 22.52 21.85
CA ALA A 12 25.84 22.15 21.05
C ALA A 12 25.88 23.00 19.77
N VAL A 13 26.28 22.37 18.68
CA VAL A 13 26.20 22.92 17.33
C VAL A 13 24.74 23.26 17.07
N ALA A 14 24.47 24.55 16.87
CA ALA A 14 23.25 25.03 16.22
C ALA A 14 23.25 24.53 14.77
N GLY A 15 22.82 23.28 14.59
CA GLY A 15 22.47 22.74 13.29
C GLY A 15 21.19 23.42 12.85
N GLN A 16 21.32 24.39 11.95
CA GLN A 16 20.22 24.87 11.14
C GLN A 16 19.56 23.64 10.50
N LEU A 17 18.36 23.29 10.96
CA LEU A 17 17.48 22.38 10.25
C LEU A 17 17.14 23.07 8.94
N VAL A 18 17.89 22.69 7.91
CA VAL A 18 17.52 22.80 6.51
C VAL A 18 16.09 22.31 6.42
N GLY A 19 15.19 23.15 5.91
CA GLY A 19 13.77 22.82 5.78
C GLY A 19 13.60 21.52 5.02
N CYS A 20 13.19 20.47 5.74
CA CYS A 20 12.48 19.34 5.15
C CYS A 20 11.15 19.93 4.67
N GLY A 21 10.95 20.01 3.36
CA GLY A 21 9.58 19.96 2.86
C GLY A 21 8.97 18.68 3.41
N ASP A 22 7.82 18.80 4.04
CA ASP A 22 7.07 17.68 4.57
C ASP A 22 6.83 16.65 3.45
N ASP A 23 7.63 15.57 3.43
CA ASP A 23 7.41 14.41 2.55
C ASP A 23 6.11 13.65 2.94
N SER A 24 5.38 14.11 3.96
CA SER A 24 4.07 13.59 4.38
C SER A 24 2.99 13.76 3.32
N ASP A 25 3.15 14.68 2.36
CA ASP A 25 2.17 14.91 1.29
C ASP A 25 2.15 13.78 0.23
N ARG A 26 2.98 12.75 0.39
CA ARG A 26 3.16 11.64 -0.57
C ARG A 26 2.78 10.26 -0.02
N GLU A 27 2.34 10.18 1.23
CA GLU A 27 2.01 8.90 1.87
C GLU A 27 0.57 8.50 1.56
N LEU A 28 0.38 7.30 0.96
CA LEU A 28 -0.97 6.78 0.69
C LEU A 28 -1.69 6.39 1.99
N LEU A 29 -0.97 5.94 3.00
CA LEU A 29 -1.49 5.62 4.32
C LEU A 29 -0.61 6.31 5.35
N SER A 30 -1.22 6.93 6.35
CA SER A 30 -0.48 7.48 7.49
C SER A 30 0.03 6.35 8.40
N PRO A 31 1.25 6.48 8.95
CA PRO A 31 1.71 5.62 10.02
C PRO A 31 0.75 5.54 11.22
N ASP A 32 -0.02 6.60 11.50
CA ASP A 32 -0.97 6.62 12.61
C ASP A 32 -2.24 5.79 12.33
N SER A 33 -2.52 5.50 11.06
CA SER A 33 -3.67 4.71 10.63
C SER A 33 -3.40 3.20 10.66
N VAL A 34 -2.14 2.84 10.84
CA VAL A 34 -1.65 1.46 11.00
C VAL A 34 -0.86 1.38 12.29
N SER A 35 -1.48 0.91 13.38
CA SER A 35 -0.84 0.84 14.69
C SER A 35 0.41 -0.05 14.71
N ASP A 36 1.40 0.32 15.53
CA ASP A 36 2.56 -0.51 15.89
C ASP A 36 3.44 -0.93 14.69
N ILE A 37 4.04 0.04 13.99
CA ILE A 37 4.91 -0.20 12.84
C ILE A 37 6.34 -0.54 13.27
N LYS A 38 6.90 -1.65 12.74
CA LYS A 38 8.33 -1.99 12.83
C LYS A 38 9.15 -1.47 11.67
N GLN A 39 8.56 -1.40 10.48
CA GLN A 39 9.29 -1.04 9.26
C GLN A 39 8.35 -0.47 8.21
N THR A 40 8.84 0.53 7.47
CA THR A 40 8.13 1.14 6.33
C THR A 40 8.98 1.02 5.07
N TYR A 41 8.34 0.70 3.96
CA TYR A 41 8.88 0.79 2.61
C TYR A 41 7.97 1.71 1.80
N ALA A 42 8.46 2.87 1.38
CA ALA A 42 7.72 3.81 0.53
C ALA A 42 8.53 4.08 -0.75
N GLY A 43 7.84 4.20 -1.88
CA GLY A 43 8.48 4.63 -3.12
C GLY A 43 7.64 4.43 -4.37
N ASP A 44 8.27 4.70 -5.52
CA ASP A 44 7.70 4.47 -6.85
C ASP A 44 7.75 2.98 -7.26
N GLN A 45 8.15 2.08 -6.35
CA GLN A 45 8.11 0.64 -6.54
C GLN A 45 6.90 0.08 -5.80
N ILE A 46 6.06 -0.65 -6.53
CA ILE A 46 4.92 -1.35 -5.95
C ILE A 46 5.47 -2.41 -5.00
N PRO A 47 5.03 -2.44 -3.73
CA PRO A 47 5.34 -3.55 -2.86
C PRO A 47 4.85 -4.87 -3.47
N ALA A 48 5.71 -5.88 -3.45
CA ALA A 48 5.39 -7.19 -4.01
C ALA A 48 4.59 -8.01 -2.98
N VAL A 49 3.32 -7.68 -2.85
CA VAL A 49 2.44 -8.28 -1.82
C VAL A 49 1.79 -9.50 -2.43
N GLY A 50 2.64 -10.51 -2.61
CA GLY A 50 2.29 -11.73 -3.32
C GLY A 50 1.20 -12.52 -2.62
N TRP A 51 -0.03 -12.32 -3.07
CA TRP A 51 -1.16 -13.24 -2.86
C TRP A 51 -1.10 -14.38 -3.85
N CYS A 52 -0.79 -14.04 -5.10
CA CYS A 52 -0.35 -14.96 -6.12
C CYS A 52 0.26 -14.24 -7.31
N ARG A 53 0.92 -15.03 -8.15
CA ARG A 53 1.74 -14.54 -9.26
C ARG A 53 0.93 -13.77 -10.29
N GLU A 54 -0.28 -14.24 -10.60
CA GLU A 54 -1.15 -13.67 -11.63
C GLU A 54 -1.58 -12.25 -11.25
N VAL A 55 -2.04 -12.04 -10.01
CA VAL A 55 -2.43 -10.71 -9.52
C VAL A 55 -1.23 -9.77 -9.49
N ASN A 56 -0.08 -10.21 -8.97
CA ASN A 56 1.15 -9.41 -8.97
C ASN A 56 1.54 -8.96 -10.38
N ILE A 57 1.40 -9.84 -11.38
CA ILE A 57 1.69 -9.51 -12.77
C ILE A 57 0.68 -8.48 -13.30
N ALA A 58 -0.61 -8.62 -12.99
CA ALA A 58 -1.63 -7.68 -13.41
C ALA A 58 -1.42 -6.28 -12.79
N GLN A 59 -1.17 -6.20 -11.48
CA GLN A 59 -0.83 -4.96 -10.77
C GLN A 59 0.45 -4.32 -11.31
N SER A 60 1.49 -5.12 -11.55
CA SER A 60 2.75 -4.65 -12.14
C SER A 60 2.54 -4.06 -13.54
N ARG A 61 1.72 -4.71 -14.37
CA ARG A 61 1.40 -4.21 -15.71
C ARG A 61 0.62 -2.90 -15.64
N ALA A 62 -0.40 -2.81 -14.79
CA ALA A 62 -1.18 -1.60 -14.57
C ALA A 62 -0.28 -0.41 -14.21
N SER A 63 0.62 -0.64 -13.27
CA SER A 63 1.53 0.38 -12.73
C SER A 63 2.67 0.79 -13.66
N SER A 64 3.24 -0.16 -14.40
CA SER A 64 4.37 0.13 -15.32
C SER A 64 3.96 0.99 -16.52
N GLY A 65 2.69 0.99 -16.89
CA GLY A 65 2.16 1.73 -18.02
C GLY A 65 1.50 3.07 -17.65
N SER A 66 1.38 3.38 -16.36
CA SER A 66 0.64 4.54 -15.87
C SER A 66 1.47 5.82 -15.87
N LYS A 67 0.79 6.96 -16.05
CA LYS A 67 1.30 8.29 -15.77
C LYS A 67 0.30 9.05 -14.87
N PRO A 68 0.73 9.58 -13.70
CA PRO A 68 2.03 9.38 -13.10
C PRO A 68 2.32 7.90 -12.82
N HIS A 69 3.60 7.58 -12.64
CA HIS A 69 4.00 6.23 -12.21
C HIS A 69 3.29 5.88 -10.91
N ALA A 70 2.91 4.61 -10.80
CA ALA A 70 2.31 4.09 -9.58
C ALA A 70 3.20 4.38 -8.37
N ALA A 71 2.58 4.75 -7.26
CA ALA A 71 3.24 4.86 -5.97
C ALA A 71 2.65 3.81 -5.03
N GLY A 72 3.49 3.36 -4.09
CA GLY A 72 3.08 2.41 -3.07
C GLY A 72 3.77 2.65 -1.75
N VAL A 73 3.10 2.21 -0.69
CA VAL A 73 3.66 2.09 0.65
C VAL A 73 3.37 0.70 1.19
N GLU A 74 4.31 0.14 1.94
CA GLU A 74 4.17 -1.09 2.69
C GLU A 74 4.69 -0.87 4.11
N PHE A 75 3.95 -1.37 5.09
CA PHE A 75 4.28 -1.39 6.50
C PHE A 75 4.39 -2.83 6.96
N ARG A 76 5.39 -3.10 7.80
CA ARG A 76 5.43 -4.31 8.62
C ARG A 76 5.11 -3.95 10.05
N LEU A 77 4.09 -4.57 10.61
CA LEU A 77 3.59 -4.32 11.97
C LEU A 77 4.34 -5.15 13.02
N GLU A 78 4.20 -4.78 14.29
CA GLU A 78 4.89 -5.45 15.40
C GLU A 78 4.49 -6.91 15.56
N ASN A 79 3.23 -7.23 15.29
CA ASN A 79 2.70 -8.59 15.32
C ASN A 79 3.14 -9.45 14.12
N GLY A 80 3.81 -8.86 13.13
CA GLY A 80 4.30 -9.55 11.94
C GLY A 80 3.45 -9.34 10.68
N ASP A 81 2.32 -8.63 10.76
CA ASP A 81 1.49 -8.34 9.61
C ASP A 81 2.19 -7.42 8.62
N TYR A 82 1.83 -7.56 7.35
CA TYR A 82 2.21 -6.64 6.28
C TYR A 82 0.97 -5.92 5.79
N VAL A 83 1.01 -4.59 5.74
CA VAL A 83 -0.07 -3.75 5.21
C VAL A 83 0.48 -2.95 4.06
N HIS A 84 -0.26 -2.82 2.97
CA HIS A 84 0.16 -2.00 1.85
C HIS A 84 -0.97 -1.17 1.28
N ALA A 85 -0.58 -0.07 0.63
CA ALA A 85 -1.45 0.69 -0.25
C ALA A 85 -0.72 1.05 -1.54
N ILE A 86 -1.43 0.99 -2.66
CA ILE A 86 -0.90 1.26 -3.99
C ILE A 86 -1.91 2.14 -4.73
N VAL A 87 -1.43 3.15 -5.44
CA VAL A 87 -2.21 3.89 -6.45
C VAL A 87 -1.67 3.59 -7.84
N MET A 88 -2.56 3.25 -8.77
CA MET A 88 -2.23 2.86 -10.14
C MET A 88 -3.08 3.65 -11.12
N GLY A 89 -2.45 4.32 -12.08
CA GLY A 89 -3.19 4.94 -13.19
C GLY A 89 -3.51 3.94 -14.29
N PRO A 90 -4.44 4.27 -15.20
CA PRO A 90 -4.66 3.47 -16.39
C PRO A 90 -3.39 3.48 -17.28
N PRO A 91 -2.95 2.33 -17.80
CA PRO A 91 -1.91 2.29 -18.80
C PRO A 91 -2.29 3.11 -20.03
N SER A 92 -1.30 3.67 -20.73
CA SER A 92 -1.53 4.34 -22.01
C SER A 92 -2.32 3.44 -22.97
N GLY A 93 -3.52 3.88 -23.37
CA GLY A 93 -4.39 3.15 -24.30
C GLY A 93 -5.27 2.07 -23.66
N LYS A 94 -5.40 2.02 -22.33
CA LYS A 94 -6.37 1.21 -21.60
C LYS A 94 -7.26 2.09 -20.73
N SER A 95 -8.51 1.70 -20.52
CA SER A 95 -9.36 2.35 -19.51
C SER A 95 -9.11 1.75 -18.12
N ILE A 96 -9.63 2.39 -17.07
CA ILE A 96 -9.55 1.84 -15.72
C ILE A 96 -10.41 0.56 -15.58
N GLU A 97 -11.49 0.47 -16.36
CA GLU A 97 -12.32 -0.72 -16.47
C GLU A 97 -11.56 -1.90 -17.10
N ASP A 98 -10.70 -1.64 -18.09
CA ASP A 98 -9.83 -2.68 -18.65
C ASP A 98 -8.82 -3.18 -17.61
N VAL A 99 -8.27 -2.29 -16.79
CA VAL A 99 -7.36 -2.64 -15.69
C VAL A 99 -8.09 -3.49 -14.64
N ARG A 100 -9.30 -3.08 -14.26
CA ARG A 100 -10.17 -3.85 -13.37
C ARG A 100 -10.44 -5.25 -13.92
N ALA A 101 -10.87 -5.35 -15.19
CA ALA A 101 -11.15 -6.64 -15.82
C ALA A 101 -9.91 -7.54 -15.89
N ASP A 102 -8.72 -6.98 -16.15
CA ASP A 102 -7.47 -7.73 -16.14
C ASP A 102 -7.14 -8.28 -14.73
N LEU A 103 -7.43 -7.51 -13.67
CA LEU A 103 -7.21 -7.93 -12.29
C LEU A 103 -8.24 -8.97 -11.84
N GLU A 104 -9.53 -8.75 -12.11
CA GLU A 104 -10.59 -9.73 -11.83
C GLU A 104 -10.27 -11.07 -12.50
N LYS A 105 -9.83 -11.04 -13.77
CA LYS A 105 -9.36 -12.24 -14.47
C LYS A 105 -8.13 -12.86 -13.82
N ALA A 106 -7.18 -12.06 -13.33
CA ALA A 106 -6.00 -12.57 -12.64
C ALA A 106 -6.35 -13.26 -11.31
N VAL A 107 -7.34 -12.73 -10.58
CA VAL A 107 -7.89 -13.36 -9.37
C VAL A 107 -8.56 -14.69 -9.73
N ASP A 108 -9.38 -14.74 -10.79
CA ASP A 108 -10.01 -15.98 -11.26
C ASP A 108 -8.98 -17.03 -11.69
N GLU A 109 -7.96 -16.64 -12.46
CA GLU A 109 -6.87 -17.54 -12.87
C GLU A 109 -6.11 -18.09 -11.67
N CYS A 110 -5.96 -17.28 -10.63
CA CYS A 110 -5.31 -17.65 -9.40
C CYS A 110 -6.17 -18.60 -8.55
N ALA A 111 -7.45 -18.30 -8.39
CA ALA A 111 -8.42 -19.18 -7.75
C ALA A 111 -8.53 -20.53 -8.48
N ALA A 112 -8.45 -20.55 -9.81
CA ALA A 112 -8.48 -21.79 -10.59
C ALA A 112 -7.22 -22.66 -10.45
N LYS A 113 -6.07 -22.04 -10.11
CA LYS A 113 -4.80 -22.74 -9.84
C LYS A 113 -4.63 -23.09 -8.36
N SER A 114 -5.51 -22.58 -7.51
CA SER A 114 -5.50 -22.86 -6.09
C SER A 114 -5.60 -24.37 -5.87
N ASN A 115 -4.73 -24.88 -5.01
CA ASN A 115 -4.70 -26.28 -4.60
C ASN A 115 -5.33 -26.40 -3.21
N SER A 116 -5.26 -27.57 -2.56
CA SER A 116 -5.82 -27.75 -1.21
C SER A 116 -5.25 -26.77 -0.16
N ASP A 117 -4.14 -26.11 -0.46
CA ASP A 117 -3.35 -25.33 0.47
C ASP A 117 -3.44 -23.82 0.20
N GLN A 118 -4.25 -23.41 -0.79
CA GLN A 118 -4.53 -22.00 -1.09
C GLN A 118 -6.01 -21.81 -1.44
N THR A 119 -6.63 -20.73 -0.98
CA THR A 119 -7.95 -20.30 -1.39
C THR A 119 -7.92 -18.80 -1.71
N LEU A 120 -8.77 -18.41 -2.65
CA LEU A 120 -9.08 -17.03 -2.98
C LEU A 120 -10.58 -16.92 -3.14
N GLU A 121 -11.18 -16.01 -2.37
CA GLU A 121 -12.62 -15.82 -2.33
C GLU A 121 -12.95 -14.34 -2.50
N PRO A 122 -13.91 -13.98 -3.37
CA PRO A 122 -14.37 -12.60 -3.47
C PRO A 122 -14.95 -12.10 -2.14
N MET A 123 -14.63 -10.87 -1.77
CA MET A 123 -15.20 -10.22 -0.60
C MET A 123 -16.63 -9.73 -0.89
N SER A 124 -17.50 -9.81 0.11
CA SER A 124 -18.88 -9.35 0.03
C SER A 124 -19.16 -8.26 1.07
N GLY A 125 -20.20 -7.45 0.85
CA GLY A 125 -20.54 -6.35 1.77
C GLY A 125 -19.64 -5.11 1.64
N LEU A 126 -18.86 -5.02 0.56
CA LEU A 126 -18.08 -3.83 0.22
C LEU A 126 -19.00 -2.70 -0.26
N GLU A 127 -18.52 -1.45 -0.12
CA GLU A 127 -19.24 -0.28 -0.62
C GLU A 127 -19.37 -0.30 -2.16
N ASP A 128 -20.35 0.43 -2.68
CA ASP A 128 -20.61 0.49 -4.12
C ASP A 128 -19.38 0.97 -4.89
N GLY A 129 -18.94 0.19 -5.87
CA GLY A 129 -17.76 0.46 -6.68
C GLY A 129 -16.50 -0.27 -6.20
N MET A 130 -16.41 -0.58 -4.90
CA MET A 130 -15.32 -1.36 -4.34
C MET A 130 -15.46 -2.84 -4.68
N TRP A 131 -14.32 -3.51 -4.77
CA TRP A 131 -14.25 -4.95 -4.94
C TRP A 131 -12.97 -5.47 -4.30
N GLY A 132 -12.89 -6.76 -4.03
CA GLY A 132 -11.74 -7.30 -3.33
C GLY A 132 -11.84 -8.80 -3.17
N TYR A 133 -10.80 -9.37 -2.59
CA TYR A 133 -10.72 -10.79 -2.32
C TYR A 133 -10.02 -11.04 -0.99
N SER A 134 -10.45 -12.09 -0.30
CA SER A 134 -9.70 -12.71 0.79
C SER A 134 -8.91 -13.89 0.26
N SER A 135 -7.76 -14.14 0.83
CA SER A 135 -6.97 -15.33 0.54
C SER A 135 -6.57 -16.03 1.83
N SER A 136 -6.47 -17.35 1.73
CA SER A 136 -5.79 -18.16 2.73
C SER A 136 -4.78 -19.04 2.01
N GLU A 137 -3.61 -19.21 2.60
CA GLU A 137 -2.67 -20.24 2.19
C GLU A 137 -2.05 -20.87 3.44
N ARG A 138 -1.34 -21.98 3.27
CA ARG A 138 -0.73 -22.67 4.40
C ARG A 138 0.21 -21.75 5.20
N GLY A 139 -0.27 -21.30 6.37
CA GLY A 139 0.47 -20.44 7.28
C GLY A 139 0.39 -18.94 6.96
N ALA A 140 -0.53 -18.51 6.09
CA ALA A 140 -0.81 -17.08 5.90
C ALA A 140 -2.27 -16.84 5.52
N THR A 141 -2.79 -15.68 5.90
CA THR A 141 -4.11 -15.20 5.50
C THR A 141 -4.04 -13.75 5.13
N GLY A 142 -4.99 -13.29 4.33
CA GLY A 142 -5.23 -11.87 4.25
C GLY A 142 -6.24 -11.48 3.19
N SER A 143 -6.19 -10.22 2.80
CA SER A 143 -7.21 -9.62 1.97
C SER A 143 -6.66 -8.42 1.21
N GLU A 144 -7.27 -8.13 0.07
CA GLU A 144 -7.01 -6.93 -0.70
C GLU A 144 -8.33 -6.36 -1.22
N ILE A 145 -8.52 -5.06 -1.02
CA ILE A 145 -9.64 -4.27 -1.55
C ILE A 145 -9.10 -3.28 -2.56
N PHE A 146 -9.91 -3.06 -3.59
CA PHE A 146 -9.69 -2.12 -4.66
C PHE A 146 -10.83 -1.11 -4.73
N ASP A 147 -10.47 0.12 -5.06
CA ASP A 147 -11.42 1.19 -5.36
C ASP A 147 -10.92 2.06 -6.51
N VAL A 148 -11.84 2.75 -7.19
CA VAL A 148 -11.50 3.70 -8.26
C VAL A 148 -11.72 5.12 -7.75
N THR A 149 -10.65 5.92 -7.74
CA THR A 149 -10.73 7.32 -7.34
C THR A 149 -11.57 8.13 -8.34
N PRO A 150 -12.13 9.29 -7.93
CA PRO A 150 -12.84 10.19 -8.83
C PRO A 150 -12.03 10.66 -10.04
N LYS A 151 -10.69 10.59 -9.95
CA LYS A 151 -9.76 10.94 -11.03
C LYS A 151 -9.48 9.78 -12.00
N GLY A 152 -10.09 8.61 -11.81
CA GLY A 152 -9.94 7.45 -12.68
C GLY A 152 -8.68 6.62 -12.41
N TYR A 153 -8.17 6.65 -11.18
CA TYR A 153 -7.05 5.83 -10.74
C TYR A 153 -7.55 4.67 -9.88
N LEU A 154 -6.87 3.55 -9.92
CA LEU A 154 -7.16 2.39 -9.07
C LEU A 154 -6.32 2.50 -7.81
N VAL A 155 -6.95 2.42 -6.65
CA VAL A 155 -6.28 2.27 -5.36
C VAL A 155 -6.47 0.84 -4.90
N ALA A 156 -5.41 0.21 -4.43
CA ALA A 156 -5.44 -1.12 -3.83
C ALA A 156 -4.87 -1.03 -2.41
N VAL A 157 -5.56 -1.63 -1.45
CA VAL A 157 -5.09 -1.77 -0.08
C VAL A 157 -5.21 -3.22 0.32
N GLY A 158 -4.13 -3.78 0.85
CA GLY A 158 -4.15 -5.15 1.34
C GLY A 158 -3.41 -5.33 2.65
N VAL A 159 -3.71 -6.46 3.30
CA VAL A 159 -3.07 -6.89 4.54
C VAL A 159 -2.80 -8.38 4.51
N ARG A 160 -1.60 -8.78 4.95
CA ARG A 160 -1.14 -10.16 5.11
C ARG A 160 -0.72 -10.46 6.53
N HIS A 161 -1.29 -11.52 7.09
CA HIS A 161 -0.89 -12.11 8.35
C HIS A 161 -0.09 -13.39 8.08
N GLU A 162 1.08 -13.51 8.72
CA GLU A 162 1.84 -14.76 8.76
C GLU A 162 1.54 -15.51 10.05
N GLY A 163 1.14 -16.77 9.95
CA GLY A 163 0.79 -17.62 11.09
C GLY A 163 -0.70 -17.93 11.19
N ASP A 164 -1.06 -18.51 12.35
CA ASP A 164 -2.45 -18.83 12.67
C ASP A 164 -3.17 -17.57 13.18
N GLY A 165 -4.25 -17.17 12.51
CA GLY A 165 -5.04 -16.03 12.95
C GLY A 165 -5.65 -15.26 11.79
N ASN A 166 -6.17 -14.08 12.12
CA ASN A 166 -6.65 -13.10 11.16
C ASN A 166 -5.72 -11.88 11.21
N PRO A 167 -5.63 -11.11 10.11
CA PRO A 167 -4.99 -9.80 10.12
C PRO A 167 -5.48 -8.89 11.25
N SER A 168 -4.57 -8.08 11.79
CA SER A 168 -4.86 -7.14 12.88
C SER A 168 -5.57 -5.85 12.46
N VAL A 169 -5.56 -5.55 11.15
CA VAL A 169 -6.19 -4.35 10.60
C VAL A 169 -7.24 -4.73 9.57
N ASP A 170 -8.28 -3.90 9.47
CA ASP A 170 -9.32 -4.03 8.45
C ASP A 170 -8.98 -3.17 7.24
N VAL A 171 -8.77 -3.84 6.10
CA VAL A 171 -8.49 -3.16 4.81
C VAL A 171 -9.64 -2.27 4.35
N GLN A 172 -10.87 -2.52 4.79
CA GLN A 172 -12.04 -1.71 4.43
C GLN A 172 -12.01 -0.33 5.12
N GLU A 173 -11.41 -0.23 6.30
CA GLU A 173 -11.21 1.06 6.97
C GLU A 173 -10.08 1.86 6.29
N LEU A 174 -9.04 1.16 5.83
CA LEU A 174 -7.83 1.77 5.24
C LEU A 174 -8.02 2.24 3.79
N ILE A 175 -8.84 1.57 2.98
CA ILE A 175 -9.04 1.93 1.57
C ILE A 175 -9.60 3.36 1.39
N GLN A 176 -10.44 3.81 2.32
CA GLN A 176 -11.02 5.17 2.29
C GLN A 176 -9.97 6.26 2.52
N GLU A 177 -9.00 6.01 3.39
CA GLU A 177 -7.87 6.91 3.59
C GLU A 177 -6.94 6.89 2.37
N ALA A 178 -6.58 5.70 1.91
CA ALA A 178 -5.75 5.52 0.73
C ALA A 178 -6.32 6.23 -0.50
N GLY A 179 -7.65 6.17 -0.70
CA GLY A 179 -8.34 6.90 -1.77
C GLY A 179 -8.18 8.41 -1.68
N LYS A 180 -8.35 9.00 -0.48
CA LYS A 180 -8.19 10.44 -0.26
C LYS A 180 -6.75 10.90 -0.51
N ASN A 181 -5.78 10.14 -0.01
CA ASN A 181 -4.37 10.48 -0.16
C ASN A 181 -3.87 10.25 -1.58
N ALA A 182 -4.41 9.23 -2.28
CA ALA A 182 -4.15 9.02 -3.71
C ALA A 182 -4.54 10.24 -4.54
N ASP A 183 -5.69 10.87 -4.27
CA ASP A 183 -6.11 12.07 -5.00
C ASP A 183 -5.15 13.26 -4.80
N ILE A 184 -4.56 13.40 -3.62
CA ILE A 184 -3.52 14.40 -3.31
C ILE A 184 -2.24 14.07 -4.07
N TYR A 185 -1.78 12.81 -4.00
CA TYR A 185 -0.61 12.34 -4.73
C TYR A 185 -0.73 12.62 -6.23
N ILE A 186 -1.85 12.25 -6.85
CA ILE A 186 -2.11 12.47 -8.27
C ILE A 186 -2.07 13.98 -8.60
N ALA A 187 -2.71 14.81 -7.77
CA ALA A 187 -2.72 16.27 -8.00
C ALA A 187 -1.30 16.87 -7.97
N SER A 188 -0.44 16.38 -7.08
CA SER A 188 0.93 16.89 -6.95
C SER A 188 1.78 16.56 -8.19
N ARG A 189 1.62 15.35 -8.75
CA ARG A 189 2.38 14.93 -9.95
C ARG A 189 1.92 15.62 -11.22
N ASP A 190 0.63 15.89 -11.38
CA ASP A 190 0.10 16.64 -12.53
C ASP A 190 0.64 18.09 -12.60
N GLN A 191 1.09 18.65 -11.47
CA GLN A 191 1.71 19.97 -11.41
C GLN A 191 3.18 19.96 -11.81
N ASP A 192 3.90 18.86 -11.55
CA ASP A 192 5.31 18.71 -11.90
C ASP A 192 5.54 18.47 -13.41
N GLU A 193 4.52 18.02 -14.14
CA GLU A 193 4.59 17.75 -15.59
C GLU A 193 4.19 18.94 -16.50
N GLN A 194 3.79 20.09 -15.92
CA GLN A 194 3.38 21.32 -16.65
C GLN A 194 4.49 22.37 -16.72
#